data_AF-A0A2V3HVG3-F1
#
_entry.id   AF-A0A2V3HVG3-F1
#
_cell.length_a   1.000
_cell.length_b   1.000
_cell.length_c   1.000
_cell.angle_alpha   90.00
_cell.angle_beta   90.00
_cell.angle_gamma   90.00
#
_symmetry.space_group_name_H-M   'P 1'
#
loop_
_entity.id
_entity.type
_entity.pdbx_description
1 polymer ?
#
loop_
_entity_poly.entity_id
_entity_poly.type
_entity_poly.pdbx_seq_one_letter_code
_entity_poly.pdbx_strand_id
1 'polypeptide(L)'
;MSANDDEYAGQVAVVSIGGGHYPHRFERLILECEHMLAGHIIPSYFLKYDNEAAARAGEEVADGHWKHTVTEAIESTRRAFPGAEVWVFLDWKSLRGWQKPPLLALLDELDVPWGKRVNDFPSGGEVHA
;
A
#
# COMPACT_ATOMS: atom_id res chain seq x y z
N MET A 1 9.23 23.68 5.08
CA MET A 1 7.81 23.31 5.07
C MET A 1 7.11 24.28 4.14
N SER A 2 6.67 23.78 3.00
CA SER A 2 5.83 24.56 2.08
C SER A 2 4.42 24.63 2.67
N ALA A 3 3.63 25.63 2.33
CA ALA A 3 2.25 25.76 2.83
C ALA A 3 1.32 24.56 2.45
N ASN A 4 1.78 23.65 1.59
CA ASN A 4 1.06 22.42 1.23
C ASN A 4 1.32 21.25 2.17
N ASP A 5 2.41 21.26 2.94
CA ASP A 5 2.80 20.10 3.77
C ASP A 5 1.88 19.93 4.98
N ASP A 6 1.12 20.97 5.35
CA ASP A 6 0.19 20.96 6.48
C ASP A 6 -1.25 20.60 6.08
N GLU A 7 -1.58 20.55 4.78
CA GLU A 7 -2.94 20.29 4.30
C GLU A 7 -3.45 18.90 4.72
N TYR A 8 -2.55 17.91 4.69
CA TYR A 8 -2.85 16.53 5.02
C TYR A 8 -2.24 16.09 6.35
N ALA A 9 -1.80 17.04 7.17
CA ALA A 9 -1.31 16.74 8.51
C ALA A 9 -2.39 16.02 9.32
N GLY A 10 -2.02 14.93 10.00
CA GLY A 10 -2.97 14.10 10.75
C GLY A 10 -3.79 13.11 9.90
N GLN A 11 -3.61 13.09 8.58
CA GLN A 11 -4.28 12.16 7.67
C GLN A 11 -3.40 10.96 7.33
N VAL A 12 -4.04 9.87 6.91
CA VAL A 12 -3.37 8.65 6.44
C VAL A 12 -3.76 8.41 4.98
N ALA A 13 -2.80 8.48 4.06
CA ALA A 13 -3.05 8.15 2.66
C ALA A 13 -2.76 6.67 2.40
N VAL A 14 -3.76 5.92 1.96
CA VAL A 14 -3.68 4.45 1.90
C VAL A 14 -3.64 3.96 0.45
N VAL A 15 -2.60 3.21 0.11
CA VAL A 15 -2.50 2.46 -1.16
C VAL A 15 -3.02 1.04 -0.95
N SER A 16 -3.95 0.58 -1.78
CA SER A 16 -4.48 -0.79 -1.71
C SER A 16 -3.72 -1.74 -2.63
N ILE A 17 -3.31 -2.90 -2.12
CA ILE A 17 -2.71 -3.97 -2.90
C ILE A 17 -3.48 -5.27 -2.70
N GLY A 18 -3.93 -5.85 -3.81
CA GLY A 18 -4.80 -7.01 -3.85
C GLY A 18 -6.27 -6.65 -4.11
N GLY A 19 -7.14 -7.61 -3.91
CA GLY A 19 -8.56 -7.51 -4.24
C GLY A 19 -8.84 -7.73 -5.73
N GLY A 20 -10.11 -7.56 -6.10
CA GLY A 20 -10.57 -7.58 -7.49
C GLY A 20 -10.55 -6.18 -8.11
N HIS A 21 -11.25 -6.02 -9.22
CA HIS A 21 -11.43 -4.71 -9.88
C HIS A 21 -12.13 -3.68 -8.96
N TYR A 22 -13.02 -4.17 -8.07
CA TYR A 22 -13.68 -3.40 -7.01
C TYR A 22 -13.22 -3.94 -5.64
N PRO A 23 -12.27 -3.26 -4.97
CA PRO A 23 -11.69 -3.75 -3.72
C PRO A 23 -12.61 -3.41 -2.53
N HIS A 24 -13.74 -4.09 -2.38
CA HIS A 24 -14.75 -3.79 -1.35
C HIS A 24 -14.22 -3.69 0.09
N ARG A 25 -13.15 -4.44 0.43
CA ARG A 25 -12.52 -4.34 1.76
C ARG A 25 -11.79 -3.00 1.95
N PHE A 26 -11.17 -2.50 0.90
CA PHE A 26 -10.50 -1.21 0.89
C PHE A 26 -11.51 -0.06 0.84
N GLU A 27 -12.52 -0.16 -0.03
CA GLU A 27 -13.62 0.82 -0.08
C GLU A 27 -14.25 0.99 1.30
N ARG A 28 -14.55 -0.12 1.99
CA ARG A 28 -15.07 -0.10 3.34
C ARG A 28 -14.13 0.57 4.34
N LEU A 29 -12.83 0.31 4.27
CA LEU A 29 -11.83 0.94 5.13
C LEU A 29 -11.87 2.46 5.01
N ILE A 30 -11.84 2.97 3.77
CA ILE A 30 -11.87 4.42 3.49
C ILE A 30 -13.21 5.04 3.92
N LEU A 31 -14.33 4.38 3.66
CA LEU A 31 -15.66 4.90 4.01
C LEU A 31 -15.93 4.91 5.52
N GLU A 32 -15.28 4.04 6.29
CA GLU A 32 -15.47 3.95 7.75
C GLU A 32 -14.50 4.86 8.53
N CYS A 33 -13.52 5.52 7.88
CA CYS A 33 -12.48 6.31 8.54
C CYS A 33 -12.28 7.67 7.85
N GLU A 34 -12.78 8.74 8.45
CA GLU A 34 -12.73 10.10 7.88
C GLU A 34 -11.31 10.65 7.69
N HIS A 35 -10.34 10.19 8.50
CA HIS A 35 -8.94 10.59 8.41
C HIS A 35 -8.12 9.80 7.38
N MET A 36 -8.75 8.85 6.67
CA MET A 36 -8.10 8.04 5.65
C MET A 36 -8.43 8.54 4.25
N LEU A 37 -7.37 8.72 3.45
CA LEU A 37 -7.45 9.16 2.07
C LEU A 37 -7.15 7.99 1.13
N ALA A 38 -7.94 7.84 0.08
CA ALA A 38 -7.71 6.81 -0.92
C ALA A 38 -6.56 7.19 -1.86
N GLY A 39 -5.47 6.44 -1.82
CA GLY A 39 -4.40 6.46 -2.80
C GLY A 39 -4.67 5.53 -3.99
N HIS A 40 -3.60 4.98 -4.55
CA HIS A 40 -3.70 4.02 -5.65
C HIS A 40 -4.33 2.69 -5.22
N ILE A 41 -4.98 2.01 -6.18
CA ILE A 41 -5.52 0.66 -6.02
C ILE A 41 -4.83 -0.25 -7.04
N ILE A 42 -4.14 -1.28 -6.54
CA ILE A 42 -3.45 -2.30 -7.34
C ILE A 42 -4.17 -3.64 -7.14
N PRO A 43 -5.05 -4.06 -8.08
CA PRO A 43 -5.71 -5.36 -8.00
C PRO A 43 -4.71 -6.52 -8.05
N SER A 44 -5.08 -7.66 -7.46
CA SER A 44 -4.15 -8.81 -7.37
C SER A 44 -3.67 -9.34 -8.73
N TYR A 45 -4.49 -9.19 -9.78
CA TYR A 45 -4.16 -9.65 -11.14
C TYR A 45 -3.18 -8.73 -11.89
N PHE A 46 -2.91 -7.52 -11.37
CA PHE A 46 -1.88 -6.62 -11.90
C PHE A 46 -0.48 -6.93 -11.34
N LEU A 47 -0.38 -7.63 -10.21
CA LEU A 47 0.88 -8.06 -9.62
C LEU A 47 1.44 -9.30 -10.33
N LYS A 48 1.95 -9.09 -11.55
CA LYS A 48 2.62 -10.12 -12.34
C LYS A 48 4.12 -10.11 -12.02
N TYR A 49 4.60 -11.22 -11.48
CA TYR A 49 6.02 -11.41 -11.18
C TYR A 49 6.70 -12.02 -12.41
N ASP A 50 7.76 -11.38 -12.91
CA ASP A 50 8.40 -11.78 -14.17
C ASP A 50 9.02 -13.19 -14.11
N ASN A 51 9.35 -13.69 -12.92
CA ASN A 51 9.72 -15.09 -12.70
C ASN A 51 8.97 -15.69 -11.49
N GLU A 52 7.74 -16.15 -11.71
CA GLU A 52 6.95 -16.82 -10.67
C GLU A 52 7.65 -18.06 -10.09
N ALA A 53 8.45 -18.78 -10.89
CA ALA A 53 9.13 -19.98 -10.41
C ALA A 53 10.22 -19.64 -9.38
N ALA A 54 11.04 -18.63 -9.67
CA ALA A 54 12.00 -18.07 -8.72
C ALA A 54 11.30 -17.49 -7.48
N ALA A 55 10.21 -16.73 -7.68
CA ALA A 55 9.43 -16.17 -6.57
C ALA A 55 8.86 -17.26 -5.64
N ARG A 56 8.38 -18.37 -6.22
CA ARG A 56 7.90 -19.54 -5.47
C ARG A 56 9.03 -20.29 -4.77
N ALA A 57 10.23 -20.31 -5.33
CA ALA A 57 11.43 -20.90 -4.73
C ALA A 57 12.05 -20.02 -3.62
N GLY A 58 11.56 -18.79 -3.45
CA GLY A 58 12.14 -17.81 -2.52
C GLY A 58 13.45 -17.22 -3.03
N GLU A 59 13.73 -17.37 -4.32
CA GLU A 59 14.89 -16.79 -4.99
C GLU A 59 14.64 -15.30 -5.25
N GLU A 60 15.73 -14.54 -5.39
CA GLU A 60 15.67 -13.13 -5.75
C GLU A 60 15.04 -12.99 -7.14
N VAL A 61 13.86 -12.39 -7.19
CA VAL A 61 13.17 -12.09 -8.44
C VAL A 61 13.77 -10.79 -8.95
N ALA A 62 14.51 -10.84 -10.07
CA ALA A 62 15.06 -9.65 -10.72
C ALA A 62 13.99 -8.56 -10.86
N ASP A 63 14.39 -7.29 -10.67
CA ASP A 63 13.53 -6.09 -10.59
C ASP A 63 12.34 -6.15 -11.56
N GLY A 64 11.22 -6.62 -11.02
CA GLY A 64 10.08 -6.93 -11.85
C GLY A 64 9.16 -5.74 -12.04
N HIS A 65 8.35 -5.76 -13.11
CA HIS A 65 7.34 -4.73 -13.36
C HIS A 65 6.43 -4.49 -12.14
N TRP A 66 6.18 -5.54 -11.34
CA TRP A 66 5.43 -5.43 -10.08
C TRP A 66 6.13 -4.53 -9.05
N LYS A 67 7.46 -4.60 -8.91
CA LYS A 67 8.25 -3.82 -7.94
C LYS A 67 8.16 -2.34 -8.29
N HIS A 68 8.36 -2.01 -9.57
CA HIS A 68 8.18 -0.66 -10.09
C HIS A 68 6.74 -0.16 -9.92
N THR A 69 5.73 -0.98 -10.23
CA THR A 69 4.31 -0.62 -10.09
C THR A 69 3.97 -0.25 -8.65
N VAL A 70 4.40 -1.06 -7.67
CA VAL A 70 4.14 -0.80 -6.25
C VAL A 70 4.89 0.46 -5.78
N THR A 71 6.16 0.59 -6.19
CA THR A 71 6.99 1.76 -5.85
C THR A 71 6.37 3.05 -6.37
N GLU A 72 6.01 3.11 -7.66
CA GLU A 72 5.41 4.32 -8.24
C GLU A 72 4.04 4.65 -7.65
N ALA A 73 3.24 3.64 -7.31
CA ALA A 73 1.96 3.87 -6.65
C ALA A 73 2.13 4.54 -5.28
N ILE A 74 3.11 4.08 -4.48
CA ILE A 74 3.45 4.66 -3.18
C ILE A 74 4.01 6.07 -3.35
N GLU A 75 5.00 6.25 -4.23
CA GLU A 75 5.65 7.55 -4.46
C GLU A 75 4.70 8.58 -5.04
N SER A 76 3.81 8.18 -5.95
CA SER A 76 2.77 9.05 -6.49
C SER A 76 1.76 9.45 -5.42
N THR A 77 1.40 8.53 -4.51
CA THR A 77 0.55 8.84 -3.36
C THR A 77 1.25 9.79 -2.38
N ARG A 78 2.55 9.61 -2.07
CA ARG A 78 3.34 10.55 -1.26
C ARG A 78 3.32 11.97 -1.85
N ARG A 79 3.46 12.09 -3.18
CA ARG A 79 3.40 13.39 -3.88
C ARG A 79 2.01 14.01 -3.91
N ALA A 80 0.96 13.18 -3.99
CA ALA A 80 -0.43 13.65 -4.03
C ALA A 80 -0.93 14.16 -2.67
N PHE A 81 -0.42 13.59 -1.58
CA PHE A 81 -0.83 13.93 -0.22
C PHE A 81 0.37 14.35 0.65
N PRO A 82 1.04 15.47 0.33
CA PRO A 82 2.18 15.95 1.11
C PRO A 82 1.77 16.20 2.58
N GLY A 83 2.44 15.54 3.52
CA GLY A 83 2.15 15.65 4.96
C GLY A 83 1.25 14.55 5.54
N ALA A 84 0.57 13.77 4.70
CA ALA A 84 -0.10 12.56 5.15
C ALA A 84 0.93 11.45 5.44
N GLU A 85 0.65 10.63 6.44
CA GLU A 85 1.38 9.36 6.60
C GLU A 85 0.90 8.37 5.53
N VAL A 86 1.82 7.80 4.75
CA VAL A 86 1.46 6.84 3.71
C VAL A 86 1.48 5.42 4.25
N TRP A 87 0.38 4.69 4.05
CA TRP A 87 0.22 3.30 4.47
C TRP A 87 -0.19 2.42 3.29
N VAL A 88 0.05 1.11 3.43
CA VAL A 88 -0.43 0.11 2.48
C VAL A 88 -1.50 -0.78 3.11
N PHE A 89 -2.67 -0.85 2.47
CA PHE A 89 -3.67 -1.88 2.76
C PHE A 89 -3.40 -3.14 1.94
N LEU A 90 -3.08 -4.24 2.60
CA LEU A 90 -2.93 -5.54 1.97
C LEU A 90 -4.22 -6.35 2.08
N ASP A 91 -4.88 -6.59 0.94
CA ASP A 91 -5.93 -7.61 0.89
C ASP A 91 -5.30 -9.01 0.91
N TRP A 92 -4.92 -9.43 2.11
CA TRP A 92 -4.14 -10.62 2.39
C TRP A 92 -4.73 -11.91 1.83
N LYS A 93 -6.05 -12.00 1.70
CA LYS A 93 -6.75 -13.18 1.20
C LYS A 93 -6.74 -13.27 -0.32
N SER A 94 -6.54 -12.15 -1.00
CA SER A 94 -6.47 -12.11 -2.47
C SER A 94 -5.09 -12.49 -3.02
N LEU A 95 -4.04 -12.19 -2.26
CA LEU A 95 -2.64 -12.43 -2.63
C LEU A 95 -2.28 -13.91 -2.48
N ARG A 96 -1.51 -14.43 -3.44
CA ARG A 96 -0.94 -15.78 -3.36
C ARG A 96 0.11 -15.84 -2.25
N GLY A 97 0.28 -17.01 -1.63
CA GLY A 97 1.24 -17.20 -0.53
C GLY A 97 2.66 -16.76 -0.90
N TRP A 98 3.12 -17.15 -2.08
CA TRP A 98 4.45 -16.84 -2.59
C TRP A 98 4.65 -15.36 -2.97
N GLN A 99 3.59 -14.59 -3.20
CA GLN A 99 3.69 -13.15 -3.50
C GLN A 99 3.94 -12.32 -2.24
N LYS A 100 3.64 -12.86 -1.05
CA LYS A 100 3.65 -12.09 0.20
C LYS A 100 5.06 -11.76 0.68
N PRO A 101 6.01 -12.72 0.78
CA PRO A 101 7.37 -12.39 1.22
C PRO A 101 8.07 -11.30 0.40
N PRO A 102 8.12 -11.36 -0.94
CA PRO A 102 8.78 -10.31 -1.72
C PRO A 102 8.05 -8.96 -1.64
N LEU A 103 6.71 -8.98 -1.56
CA LEU A 103 5.95 -7.74 -1.35
C LEU A 103 6.27 -7.11 -0.01
N LEU A 104 6.29 -7.89 1.08
CA LEU A 104 6.62 -7.37 2.41
C LEU A 104 8.06 -6.84 2.48
N ALA A 105 9.01 -7.53 1.84
CA ALA A 105 10.39 -7.05 1.74
C ALA A 105 10.48 -5.70 1.00
N LEU A 106 9.71 -5.50 -0.07
CA LEU A 106 9.64 -4.21 -0.75
C LEU A 106 9.04 -3.11 0.13
N LEU A 107 7.98 -3.40 0.90
CA LEU A 107 7.38 -2.41 1.78
C LEU A 107 8.34 -1.98 2.90
N ASP A 108 9.13 -2.92 3.42
CA ASP A 108 10.20 -2.65 4.37
C ASP A 108 11.31 -1.79 3.74
N GLU A 109 11.74 -2.12 2.51
CA GLU A 109 12.72 -1.32 1.74
C GLU A 109 12.26 0.13 1.50
N LEU A 110 10.96 0.34 1.31
CA LEU A 110 10.36 1.66 1.05
C LEU A 110 10.00 2.42 2.34
N ASP A 111 10.25 1.85 3.51
CA ASP A 111 9.86 2.36 4.83
C ASP A 111 8.37 2.77 4.86
N VAL A 112 7.51 1.84 4.42
CA VAL A 112 6.06 2.06 4.39
C VAL A 112 5.33 1.03 5.28
N PRO A 113 4.60 1.49 6.30
CA PRO A 113 3.81 0.60 7.15
C PRO A 113 2.63 0.00 6.37
N TRP A 114 2.13 -1.13 6.85
CA TRP A 114 1.04 -1.84 6.20
C TRP A 114 0.08 -2.50 7.19
N GLY A 115 -1.18 -2.60 6.76
CA GLY A 115 -2.27 -3.19 7.52
C GLY A 115 -3.15 -4.10 6.67
N LYS A 116 -3.92 -4.97 7.32
CA LYS A 116 -4.91 -5.87 6.68
C LYS A 116 -6.33 -5.52 7.07
N ARG A 117 -6.51 -4.75 8.14
CA ARG A 117 -7.78 -4.39 8.77
C ARG A 117 -7.67 -2.99 9.34
N VAL A 118 -8.80 -2.35 9.58
CA VAL A 118 -8.88 -0.99 10.12
C VAL A 118 -8.05 -0.78 11.40
N ASN A 119 -8.07 -1.73 12.34
CA ASN A 119 -7.31 -1.63 13.59
C ASN A 119 -5.78 -1.71 13.43
N ASP A 120 -5.29 -2.05 12.23
CA ASP A 120 -3.85 -2.05 11.98
C ASP A 120 -3.32 -0.63 11.67
N PHE A 121 -4.21 0.32 11.35
CA PHE A 121 -3.87 1.70 10.99
C PHE A 121 -4.02 2.65 12.20
N PRO A 122 -3.29 3.78 12.22
CA PRO A 122 -3.38 4.74 13.31
C PRO A 122 -4.78 5.34 13.38
N SER A 123 -5.24 5.60 14.60
CA SER A 123 -6.47 6.35 14.82
C SER A 123 -6.25 7.82 14.45
N GLY A 124 -7.31 8.55 14.08
CA GLY A 124 -7.22 9.93 13.58
C GLY A 124 -6.62 10.98 14.54
N GLY A 125 -6.19 10.58 15.75
CA GLY A 125 -5.45 11.41 16.70
C GLY A 125 -4.04 10.91 17.05
N GLU A 126 -3.59 9.79 16.47
CA GLU A 126 -2.27 9.18 16.74
C GLU A 126 -1.24 9.41 15.62
N VAL A 127 -1.64 10.07 14.53
CA VAL A 127 -0.73 10.41 13.43
C VAL A 127 0.20 11.51 13.95
N HIS A 128 1.44 11.13 14.28
CA HIS A 128 2.37 11.96 15.04
C HIS A 128 2.74 13.26 14.30
N ALA A 129 2.64 14.37 15.02
CA ALA A 129 3.11 15.72 14.66
C ALA A 129 4.64 15.83 14.69
#